data_AF-A0AAV8Y8F5-F1
#
_entry.id   AF-A0AAV8Y8F5-F1
#
_cell.length_a   1.000
_cell.length_b   1.000
_cell.length_c   1.000
_cell.angle_alpha   90.00
_cell.angle_beta   90.00
_cell.angle_gamma   90.00
#
_symmetry.space_group_name_H-M   'P 1'
#
loop_
_entity.id
_entity.type
_entity.pdbx_description
1 polymer ?
#
loop_
_entity_poly.entity_id
_entity_poly.type
_entity_poly.pdbx_seq_one_letter_code
_entity_poly.pdbx_strand_id
1 'polypeptide(L)'
;MAESKKKCRQYSVDYLKSGFIPSLSDKQSPMCLLCNKVLQQSNDAMKPSKLEDHLMKYRPDKIGKDLKYFQTLKDKVQERPTVDKMFASTSQRDDDGLRASYNISLLIAISGKPHTSGEN
;
A
#
# COMPACT_ATOMS: atom_id res chain seq x y z
N MET A 1 -5.07 8.32 -25.84
CA MET A 1 -4.96 7.24 -24.85
C MET A 1 -6.15 7.34 -23.91
N ALA A 2 -7.13 6.44 -24.01
CA ALA A 2 -8.33 6.49 -23.19
C ALA A 2 -8.04 5.85 -21.83
N GLU A 3 -7.95 6.67 -20.79
CA GLU A 3 -7.94 6.19 -19.41
C GLU A 3 -9.27 5.49 -19.13
N SER A 4 -9.24 4.15 -19.17
CA SER A 4 -10.36 3.34 -18.74
C SER A 4 -10.54 3.55 -17.23
N LYS A 5 -11.46 4.43 -16.87
CA LYS A 5 -11.84 4.72 -15.49
C LYS A 5 -12.39 3.43 -14.87
N LYS A 6 -11.49 2.65 -14.26
CA LYS A 6 -11.85 1.41 -13.55
C LYS A 6 -12.87 1.79 -12.48
N LYS A 7 -14.11 1.30 -12.62
CA LYS A 7 -15.14 1.39 -11.58
C LYS A 7 -14.57 0.73 -10.32
N CYS A 8 -14.11 1.54 -9.38
CA CYS A 8 -13.74 1.08 -8.05
C CYS A 8 -15.05 0.72 -7.35
N ARG A 9 -15.40 -0.57 -7.33
CA ARG A 9 -16.56 -1.06 -6.57
C ARG A 9 -16.23 -0.78 -5.10
N GLN A 10 -16.91 0.22 -4.55
CA GLN A 10 -16.75 0.66 -3.18
C GLN A 10 -16.94 -0.54 -2.24
N TYR A 11 -15.94 -0.84 -1.42
CA TYR A 11 -15.95 -2.02 -0.53
C TYR A 11 -17.12 -1.91 0.45
N SER A 12 -18.09 -2.82 0.36
CA SER A 12 -19.12 -2.94 1.39
C SER A 12 -18.49 -3.43 2.70
N VAL A 13 -19.02 -2.97 3.82
CA VAL A 13 -18.68 -3.47 5.16
C VAL A 13 -18.89 -4.98 5.31
N ASP A 14 -19.71 -5.59 4.44
CA ASP A 14 -19.98 -7.03 4.46
C ASP A 14 -18.74 -7.89 4.16
N TYR A 15 -17.75 -7.37 3.42
CA TYR A 15 -16.52 -8.11 3.15
C TYR A 15 -15.67 -8.32 4.42
N LEU A 16 -15.75 -7.38 5.38
CA LEU A 16 -15.07 -7.54 6.66
C LEU A 16 -15.71 -8.64 7.50
N LYS A 17 -17.04 -8.83 7.43
CA LYS A 17 -17.73 -9.95 8.09
C LYS A 17 -17.23 -11.30 7.57
N SER A 18 -16.94 -11.38 6.27
CA SER A 18 -16.33 -12.56 5.65
C SER A 18 -14.82 -12.65 5.90
N GLY A 19 -14.20 -11.73 6.63
CA GLY A 19 -12.76 -11.79 6.93
C GLY A 19 -11.84 -11.39 5.78
N PHE A 20 -12.34 -10.58 4.84
CA PHE A 20 -11.56 -10.07 3.71
C PHE A 20 -11.42 -8.55 3.75
N ILE A 21 -10.26 -8.06 3.32
CA ILE A 21 -9.94 -6.64 3.18
C ILE A 21 -9.41 -6.33 1.78
N PRO A 22 -9.46 -5.07 1.30
CA PRO A 22 -8.70 -4.67 0.13
C PRO A 22 -7.22 -5.01 0.26
N SER A 23 -6.61 -5.51 -0.82
CA SER A 23 -5.16 -5.54 -0.90
C SER A 23 -4.60 -4.13 -0.98
N LEU A 24 -3.43 -3.91 -0.36
CA LEU A 24 -2.74 -2.62 -0.36
C LEU A 24 -2.26 -2.22 -1.76
N SER A 25 -1.79 -3.19 -2.55
CA SER A 25 -1.26 -2.95 -3.91
C SER A 25 -2.37 -2.85 -4.96
N ASP A 26 -3.43 -3.65 -4.83
CA ASP A 26 -4.55 -3.66 -5.78
C ASP A 26 -5.88 -3.62 -5.03
N LYS A 27 -6.52 -2.45 -5.06
CA LYS A 27 -7.82 -2.20 -4.44
C LYS A 27 -8.98 -2.93 -5.14
N GLN A 28 -8.72 -3.82 -6.09
CA GLN A 28 -9.76 -4.67 -6.71
C GLN A 28 -9.65 -6.13 -6.26
N SER A 29 -8.56 -6.49 -5.58
CA SER A 29 -8.28 -7.85 -5.15
C SER A 29 -8.52 -7.99 -3.64
N PRO A 30 -9.43 -8.88 -3.21
CA PRO A 30 -9.65 -9.14 -1.80
C PRO A 30 -8.47 -9.95 -1.22
N MET A 31 -8.00 -9.54 -0.05
CA MET A 31 -7.01 -10.25 0.76
C MET A 31 -7.68 -10.89 1.97
N CYS A 32 -7.40 -12.17 2.18
CA CYS A 32 -7.90 -12.92 3.33
C CYS A 32 -7.12 -12.54 4.60
N LEU A 33 -7.79 -12.07 5.64
CA LEU A 33 -7.17 -11.73 6.94
C LEU A 33 -6.67 -12.98 7.69
N LEU A 34 -7.28 -14.14 7.45
CA LEU A 34 -6.92 -15.39 8.12
C LEU A 34 -5.68 -16.03 7.50
N CYS A 35 -5.56 -15.99 6.17
CA CYS A 35 -4.46 -16.61 5.42
C CYS A 35 -3.37 -15.62 5.06
N ASN A 36 -3.62 -14.32 5.20
CA ASN A 36 -2.77 -13.22 4.74
C ASN A 36 -2.39 -13.33 3.25
N LYS A 37 -3.26 -13.97 2.45
CA LYS A 37 -3.10 -14.20 1.01
C LYS A 37 -4.09 -13.37 0.22
N VAL A 38 -3.61 -12.78 -0.86
CA VAL A 38 -4.46 -12.11 -1.85
C VAL A 38 -5.15 -13.17 -2.71
N LEU A 39 -6.46 -13.06 -2.84
CA LEU A 39 -7.22 -13.84 -3.80
C LEU A 39 -7.02 -13.22 -5.19
N GLN A 40 -6.08 -13.78 -5.95
CA GLN A 40 -5.76 -13.32 -7.30
C GLN A 40 -6.75 -13.80 -8.39
N GLN A 41 -7.90 -14.37 -8.00
CA GLN A 41 -8.74 -15.15 -8.92
C GLN A 41 -9.84 -14.34 -9.62
N SER A 42 -9.48 -13.70 -10.73
CA SER A 42 -10.41 -13.21 -11.78
C SER A 42 -11.37 -12.10 -11.33
N ASN A 43 -12.04 -11.44 -12.30
CA ASN A 43 -13.03 -10.37 -12.06
C ASN A 43 -14.18 -10.78 -11.09
N ASP A 44 -14.28 -12.07 -10.80
CA ASP A 44 -15.29 -12.74 -9.99
C ASP A 44 -14.83 -13.08 -8.56
N ALA A 45 -13.56 -12.86 -8.20
CA ALA A 45 -13.02 -13.11 -6.85
C ALA A 45 -13.78 -12.38 -5.74
N MET A 46 -14.45 -11.28 -6.07
CA MET A 46 -15.24 -10.49 -5.14
C MET A 46 -16.65 -11.03 -4.92
N LYS A 47 -17.06 -12.11 -5.61
CA LYS A 47 -18.35 -12.74 -5.33
C LYS A 47 -18.32 -13.40 -3.96
N PRO A 48 -19.35 -13.20 -3.11
CA PRO A 48 -19.40 -13.77 -1.77
C PRO A 48 -19.21 -15.29 -1.79
N SER A 49 -19.81 -15.99 -2.77
CA SER A 49 -19.65 -17.45 -2.92
C SER A 49 -18.19 -17.90 -3.09
N LYS A 50 -17.33 -17.08 -3.73
CA LYS A 50 -15.90 -17.40 -3.88
C LYS A 50 -15.10 -17.13 -2.61
N LEU A 51 -15.49 -16.10 -1.86
CA LEU A 51 -14.92 -15.80 -0.56
C LEU A 51 -15.25 -16.89 0.45
N GLU A 52 -16.50 -17.36 0.45
CA GLU A 52 -16.94 -18.47 1.30
C GLU A 52 -16.26 -19.79 0.94
N ASP A 53 -16.17 -20.13 -0.35
CA ASP A 53 -15.42 -21.31 -0.82
C ASP A 53 -13.95 -21.29 -0.36
N HIS A 54 -13.29 -20.13 -0.45
CA HIS A 54 -11.93 -19.98 0.07
C HIS A 54 -11.85 -20.26 1.57
N LEU A 55 -12.77 -19.72 2.37
CA LEU A 55 -12.79 -19.96 3.81
C LEU A 55 -13.05 -21.43 4.12
N MET A 56 -14.01 -22.08 3.44
CA MET A 56 -14.29 -23.50 3.59
C MET A 56 -13.09 -24.37 3.26
N LYS A 57 -12.38 -24.06 2.18
CA LYS A 57 -11.25 -24.85 1.71
C LYS A 57 -9.99 -24.66 2.56
N TYR A 58 -9.67 -23.42 2.95
CA TYR A 58 -8.38 -23.10 3.58
C TYR A 58 -8.47 -22.84 5.08
N ARG A 59 -9.64 -22.45 5.61
CA ARG A 59 -9.84 -22.06 7.01
C ARG A 59 -11.21 -22.49 7.59
N PRO A 60 -11.62 -23.77 7.46
CA PRO A 60 -12.92 -24.22 7.95
C PRO A 60 -13.10 -24.00 9.47
N ASP A 61 -12.01 -24.09 10.23
CA ASP A 61 -11.97 -23.91 11.69
C ASP A 61 -12.36 -22.50 12.18
N LYS A 62 -12.26 -21.50 11.30
CA LYS A 62 -12.49 -20.09 11.63
C LYS A 62 -13.73 -19.50 10.95
N ILE A 63 -14.57 -20.34 10.34
CA ILE A 63 -15.85 -19.94 9.78
C ILE A 63 -16.82 -19.60 10.94
N GLY A 64 -17.60 -18.52 10.78
CA GLY A 64 -18.59 -18.11 11.79
C GLY A 64 -18.04 -17.28 12.96
N LYS A 65 -16.81 -16.76 12.85
CA LYS A 65 -16.31 -15.78 13.83
C LYS A 65 -17.04 -14.45 13.71
N ASP A 66 -17.14 -13.75 14.83
CA ASP A 66 -17.80 -12.45 14.90
C ASP A 66 -17.03 -11.34 14.16
N LEU A 67 -17.75 -10.30 13.72
CA LEU A 67 -17.16 -9.12 13.08
C LEU A 67 -16.03 -8.50 13.93
N LYS A 68 -16.18 -8.47 15.26
CA LYS A 68 -15.17 -7.92 16.17
C LYS A 68 -13.83 -8.67 16.07
N TYR A 69 -13.88 -9.99 15.88
CA TYR A 69 -12.67 -10.80 15.69
C TYR A 69 -11.92 -10.38 14.42
N PHE A 70 -12.64 -10.21 13.30
CA PHE A 70 -12.04 -9.75 12.05
C PHE A 70 -11.56 -8.29 12.13
N GLN A 71 -12.22 -7.46 12.93
CA GLN A 71 -11.82 -6.07 13.14
C GLN A 71 -10.49 -5.97 13.92
N THR A 72 -10.30 -6.78 14.97
CA THR A 72 -9.01 -6.90 15.66
C THR A 72 -7.93 -7.47 14.75
N LEU A 73 -8.26 -8.44 13.88
CA LEU A 73 -7.29 -8.98 12.91
C LEU A 73 -6.87 -7.96 11.86
N LYS A 74 -7.83 -7.21 11.31
CA LYS A 74 -7.60 -6.07 10.41
C LYS A 74 -6.57 -5.12 11.03
N ASP A 75 -6.78 -4.75 12.28
CA ASP A 75 -5.94 -3.80 13.00
C ASP A 75 -4.51 -4.32 13.11
N LYS A 76 -4.35 -5.55 13.60
CA LYS A 76 -3.05 -6.24 13.66
C LYS A 76 -2.34 -6.33 12.31
N VAL A 77 -3.06 -6.49 11.21
CA VAL A 77 -2.48 -6.55 9.86
C VAL A 77 -2.04 -5.16 9.39
N GLN A 78 -2.75 -4.09 9.75
CA GLN A 78 -2.40 -2.71 9.40
C GLN A 78 -1.29 -2.13 10.27
N GLU A 79 -1.22 -2.53 11.53
CA GLU A 79 -0.17 -2.12 12.46
C GLU A 79 1.17 -2.82 12.17
N ARG A 80 1.15 -3.98 11.51
CA ARG A 80 2.38 -4.67 11.10
C ARG A 80 3.21 -3.76 10.19
N PRO A 81 4.46 -3.43 10.57
CA PRO A 81 5.34 -2.66 9.71
C PRO A 81 5.64 -3.51 8.46
N THR A 82 5.01 -3.14 7.35
CA THR A 82 5.28 -3.77 6.05
C THR A 82 6.59 -3.20 5.51
N VAL A 83 7.35 -3.99 4.76
CA VAL A 83 8.61 -3.54 4.13
C VAL A 83 8.44 -2.24 3.34
N ASP A 84 7.27 -2.06 2.72
CA ASP A 84 6.85 -0.83 2.02
C ASP A 84 6.80 0.38 2.97
N LYS A 85 6.18 0.22 4.15
CA LYS A 85 6.09 1.26 5.19
C LYS A 85 7.47 1.57 5.80
N MET A 86 8.35 0.58 5.91
CA MET A 86 9.74 0.80 6.30
C MET A 86 10.51 1.62 5.25
N PHE A 87 10.31 1.34 3.96
CA PHE A 87 10.97 2.06 2.85
C PHE A 87 10.43 3.49 2.66
N ALA A 88 9.13 3.71 2.87
CA ALA A 88 8.55 5.05 2.88
C ALA A 88 9.14 5.92 4.00
N SER A 89 9.44 5.32 5.16
CA SER A 89 10.06 6.01 6.29
C SER A 89 11.51 6.44 6.00
N THR A 90 12.24 5.68 5.18
CA THR A 90 13.61 6.03 4.78
C THR A 90 13.65 7.08 3.68
N SER A 91 12.64 7.16 2.81
CA SER A 91 12.54 8.19 1.77
C SER A 91 12.51 9.61 2.36
N GLN A 92 11.88 9.81 3.53
CA GLN A 92 11.92 11.09 4.25
C GLN A 92 13.33 11.53 4.66
N ARG A 93 14.28 10.60 4.83
CA ARG A 93 15.66 10.94 5.23
C ARG A 93 16.50 11.43 4.05
N ASP A 94 16.11 11.06 2.82
CA ASP A 94 16.84 11.41 1.60
C ASP A 94 16.55 12.86 1.16
N ASP A 95 15.35 13.39 1.46
CA ASP A 95 14.97 14.77 1.13
C ASP A 95 15.86 15.80 1.84
N ASP A 96 16.21 15.56 3.11
CA ASP A 96 17.10 16.43 3.88
C ASP A 96 18.52 16.46 3.29
N GLY A 97 19.05 15.29 2.89
CA GLY A 97 20.37 15.18 2.27
C GLY A 97 20.45 15.82 0.90
N LEU A 98 19.39 15.64 0.08
CA LEU A 98 19.26 16.28 -1.23
C LEU A 98 19.18 17.80 -1.08
N ARG A 99 18.39 18.30 -0.12
CA ARG A 99 18.26 19.72 0.18
C ARG A 99 19.57 20.33 0.65
N ALA A 100 20.29 19.65 1.53
CA ALA A 100 21.61 20.10 1.99
C ALA A 100 22.61 20.17 0.83
N SER A 101 22.66 19.13 -0.01
CA SER A 101 23.55 19.07 -1.17
C SER A 101 23.25 20.17 -2.20
N TYR A 102 21.97 20.47 -2.43
CA TYR A 102 21.52 21.58 -3.26
C TYR A 102 21.96 22.93 -2.68
N ASN A 103 21.74 23.17 -1.39
CA ASN A 103 22.14 24.41 -0.73
C ASN A 103 23.65 24.65 -0.80
N ILE A 104 24.46 23.61 -0.58
CA ILE A 104 25.91 23.69 -0.74
C ILE A 104 26.27 24.05 -2.18
N SER A 105 25.72 23.34 -3.17
CA SER A 105 25.99 23.61 -4.59
C SER A 105 25.60 25.04 -5.00
N LEU A 106 24.47 25.54 -4.49
CA LEU A 106 23.99 26.90 -4.71
C LEU A 106 24.96 27.95 -4.12
N LEU A 107 25.45 27.73 -2.90
CA LEU A 107 26.44 28.63 -2.28
C LEU A 107 27.76 28.63 -3.07
N ILE A 108 28.21 27.48 -3.56
CA ILE A 108 29.40 27.38 -4.42
C ILE A 108 29.18 28.11 -5.75
N ALA A 109 28.02 27.97 -6.38
CA ALA A 109 27.69 28.67 -7.63
C ALA A 109 27.62 30.20 -7.46
N ILE A 110 27.07 30.68 -6.33
CA ILE A 110 27.00 32.12 -6.01
C ILE A 110 28.37 32.68 -5.62
N SER A 111 29.17 31.90 -4.88
CA SER A 111 30.52 32.28 -4.47
C SER A 111 31.57 32.14 -5.59
N GLY A 112 31.27 31.37 -6.63
CA GLY A 112 32.07 31.23 -7.83
C GLY A 112 32.08 32.55 -8.57
N LYS A 113 33.12 33.36 -8.36
CA LYS A 113 33.32 34.61 -9.11
C LYS A 113 33.32 34.30 -10.62
N PRO A 114 32.65 35.08 -11.49
CA PRO A 114 32.96 35.03 -12.90
C PRO A 114 34.42 35.47 -13.05
N HIS A 115 35.28 34.58 -13.56
CA HIS A 115 36.65 34.93 -13.89
C HIS A 115 36.64 35.83 -15.13
N THR A 116 36.41 37.13 -14.91
CA THR A 116 36.73 38.18 -15.88
C THR A 116 38.14 38.70 -15.57
N SER A 117 39.14 37.82 -15.59
CA SER A 117 40.54 38.25 -15.69
C SER A 117 41.00 38.03 -17.13
N GLY A 118 40.59 38.95 -17.99
CA GLY A 118 41.26 39.23 -19.25
C GLY A 118 41.99 40.56 -19.05
N GLU A 119 43.12 40.52 -18.35
CA GLU A 119 44.02 41.66 -18.27
C GLU A 119 44.88 41.70 -19.54
N ASN A 120 44.82 42.84 -20.21
CA ASN A 120 45.61 43.23 -21.38
C ASN A 120 47.03 43.61 -20.98
#